data_AF-A0A536YHK4-F1
#
_entry.id   AF-A0A536YHK4-F1
#
_cell.length_a   1.000
_cell.length_b   1.000
_cell.length_c   1.000
_cell.angle_alpha   90.00
_cell.angle_beta   90.00
_cell.angle_gamma   90.00
#
_symmetry.space_group_name_H-M   'P 1'
#
loop_
_entity.id
_entity.type
_entity.pdbx_description
1 polymer ?
#
loop_
_entity_poly.entity_id
_entity_poly.type
_entity_poly.pdbx_seq_one_letter_code
_entity_poly.pdbx_strand_id
1 'polypeptide(L)'
;MAPACARRSAGTRRGMTSVRDLLDEAANRAAAGAIDDALAAYAAALAHSPQLAEAHYNVATLRLKKGDLAGAEASLHDAARLEPDWPQVFLGFGHLYFRQGRFEDAERAFDRAAALA
;
A
#
# COMPACT_ATOMS: atom_id res chain seq x y z
N MET A 1 -38.11 -0.85 -34.14
CA MET A 1 -36.67 -1.20 -34.26
C MET A 1 -35.87 -0.12 -33.54
N ALA A 2 -35.49 -0.35 -32.28
CA ALA A 2 -34.78 0.61 -31.44
C ALA A 2 -33.26 0.35 -31.46
N PRO A 3 -32.40 1.38 -31.39
CA PRO A 3 -30.96 1.22 -31.51
C PRO A 3 -30.33 0.73 -30.20
N ALA A 4 -29.36 -0.16 -30.33
CA ALA A 4 -28.54 -0.68 -29.25
C ALA A 4 -27.60 0.42 -28.70
N CYS A 5 -28.03 1.10 -27.64
CA CYS A 5 -27.15 1.92 -26.80
C CYS A 5 -26.38 1.00 -25.84
N ALA A 6 -25.27 0.43 -26.31
CA ALA A 6 -24.26 -0.18 -25.45
C ALA A 6 -23.44 0.93 -24.76
N ARG A 7 -23.99 1.50 -23.69
CA ARG A 7 -23.23 2.27 -22.70
C ARG A 7 -23.77 1.95 -21.31
N ARG A 8 -23.05 1.10 -20.60
CA ARG A 8 -22.97 1.12 -19.12
C ARG A 8 -21.82 0.24 -18.62
N SER A 9 -20.59 0.61 -18.95
CA SER A 9 -19.43 0.32 -18.09
C SER A 9 -19.44 1.33 -16.93
N ALA A 10 -20.49 1.22 -16.12
CA ALA A 10 -20.54 1.79 -14.79
C ALA A 10 -21.01 0.63 -13.92
N GLY A 11 -20.06 -0.26 -13.60
CA GLY A 11 -20.17 -1.18 -12.48
C GLY A 11 -20.30 -0.35 -11.22
N THR A 12 -21.52 0.11 -10.95
CA THR A 12 -21.92 0.77 -9.72
C THR A 12 -21.49 -0.10 -8.54
N ARG A 13 -20.43 0.33 -7.85
CA ARG A 13 -20.39 0.60 -6.39
C ARG A 13 -21.58 0.03 -5.59
N ARG A 14 -21.75 -1.29 -5.56
CA ARG A 14 -22.85 -1.93 -4.81
C ARG A 14 -22.45 -3.19 -4.05
N GLY A 15 -21.14 -3.49 -3.97
CA GLY A 15 -20.63 -4.67 -3.27
C GLY A 15 -19.52 -4.42 -2.26
N MET A 16 -18.82 -3.28 -2.30
CA MET A 16 -17.66 -3.03 -1.44
C MET A 16 -18.11 -2.53 -0.06
N THR A 17 -18.58 -3.46 0.76
CA THR A 17 -18.92 -3.20 2.18
C THR A 17 -17.92 -3.85 3.12
N SER A 18 -17.17 -4.84 2.66
CA SER A 18 -16.12 -5.48 3.44
C SER A 18 -14.77 -4.83 3.18
N VAL A 19 -14.02 -4.63 4.26
CA VAL A 19 -12.59 -4.25 4.23
C VAL A 19 -11.80 -5.19 3.33
N ARG A 20 -12.16 -6.48 3.30
CA ARG A 20 -11.53 -7.47 2.43
C ARG A 20 -11.70 -7.17 0.94
N ASP A 21 -12.90 -6.80 0.50
CA ASP A 21 -13.16 -6.49 -0.91
C ASP A 21 -12.36 -5.26 -1.37
N LEU A 22 -12.22 -4.28 -0.46
CA LEU A 22 -11.42 -3.07 -0.68
C LEU A 22 -9.92 -3.40 -0.83
N LEU A 23 -9.40 -4.32 -0.02
CA LEU A 23 -8.02 -4.78 -0.11
C LEU A 23 -7.76 -5.59 -1.38
N ASP A 24 -8.67 -6.50 -1.74
CA ASP A 24 -8.57 -7.31 -2.95
C ASP A 24 -8.58 -6.40 -4.20
N GLU A 25 -9.45 -5.39 -4.23
CA GLU A 25 -9.45 -4.40 -5.30
C GLU A 25 -8.16 -3.57 -5.34
N ALA A 26 -7.69 -3.10 -4.18
CA ALA A 26 -6.46 -2.32 -4.10
C ALA A 26 -5.24 -3.11 -4.61
N ALA A 27 -5.15 -4.40 -4.26
CA ALA A 27 -4.12 -5.31 -4.75
C ALA A 27 -4.22 -5.51 -6.27
N ASN A 28 -5.43 -5.71 -6.80
CA ASN A 28 -5.64 -5.87 -8.25
C ASN A 28 -5.23 -4.62 -9.03
N ARG A 29 -5.59 -3.43 -8.53
CA ARG A 29 -5.20 -2.15 -9.15
C ARG A 29 -3.70 -1.90 -9.06
N ALA A 30 -3.08 -2.28 -7.94
CA ALA A 30 -1.64 -2.23 -7.76
C ALA A 30 -0.91 -3.13 -8.76
N ALA A 31 -1.42 -4.34 -9.01
CA ALA A 31 -0.90 -5.27 -10.01
C ALA A 31 -1.08 -4.75 -11.45
N ALA A 32 -2.19 -4.04 -11.72
CA ALA A 32 -2.44 -3.38 -13.00
C ALA A 32 -1.59 -2.12 -13.25
N GLY A 33 -0.79 -1.68 -12.27
CA GLY A 33 0.03 -0.47 -12.36
C GLY A 33 -0.75 0.85 -12.17
N ALA A 34 -2.04 0.78 -11.86
CA ALA A 34 -2.87 1.94 -11.53
C ALA A 34 -2.62 2.38 -10.08
N ILE A 35 -1.44 2.97 -9.83
CA ILE A 35 -0.95 3.31 -8.49
C ILE A 35 -1.92 4.24 -7.75
N ASP A 36 -2.44 5.27 -8.41
CA ASP A 36 -3.34 6.24 -7.77
C ASP A 36 -4.69 5.61 -7.38
N ASP A 37 -5.24 4.76 -8.23
CA ASP A 37 -6.49 4.05 -7.95
C ASP A 37 -6.32 3.00 -6.85
N ALA A 38 -5.14 2.37 -6.77
CA ALA A 38 -4.79 1.45 -5.70
C ALA A 38 -4.66 2.18 -4.36
N LEU A 39 -4.01 3.34 -4.34
CA LEU A 39 -3.92 4.18 -3.14
C LEU A 39 -5.30 4.65 -2.65
N ALA A 40 -6.19 5.00 -3.57
CA ALA A 40 -7.57 5.36 -3.22
C ALA A 40 -8.34 4.19 -2.61
N ALA A 41 -8.17 2.98 -3.13
CA ALA A 41 -8.80 1.77 -2.58
C ALA A 41 -8.23 1.41 -1.19
N TYR A 42 -6.90 1.49 -1.01
CA TYR A 42 -6.29 1.31 0.31
C TYR A 42 -6.72 2.37 1.32
N ALA A 43 -6.86 3.64 0.90
CA ALA A 43 -7.36 4.70 1.77
C ALA A 43 -8.79 4.43 2.25
N ALA A 44 -9.66 3.91 1.37
CA ALA A 44 -10.99 3.48 1.76
C ALA A 44 -10.94 2.29 2.73
N ALA A 45 -10.09 1.28 2.48
CA ALA A 45 -9.90 0.15 3.41
C ALA A 45 -9.45 0.63 4.81
N LEU A 46 -8.47 1.54 4.86
CA LEU A 46 -7.93 2.10 6.09
C LEU A 46 -8.92 3.02 6.82
N ALA A 47 -9.84 3.67 6.11
CA ALA A 47 -10.91 4.45 6.73
C ALA A 47 -11.90 3.55 7.50
N HIS A 48 -12.10 2.31 7.06
CA HIS A 48 -12.90 1.32 7.77
C HIS A 48 -12.12 0.61 8.88
N SER A 49 -10.87 0.23 8.60
CA SER A 49 -9.98 -0.47 9.52
C SER A 49 -8.58 0.15 9.51
N PRO A 50 -8.31 1.13 10.39
CA PRO A 50 -7.02 1.83 10.40
C PRO A 50 -5.86 1.00 10.95
N GLN A 51 -6.15 -0.14 11.58
CA GLN A 51 -5.17 -1.02 12.25
C GLN A 51 -4.66 -2.16 11.35
N LEU A 52 -4.61 -1.95 10.05
CA LEU A 52 -4.13 -2.95 9.09
C LEU A 52 -2.67 -2.67 8.72
N ALA A 53 -1.74 -3.36 9.38
CA ALA A 53 -0.31 -3.23 9.09
C ALA A 53 0.00 -3.51 7.62
N GLU A 54 -0.59 -4.56 7.06
CA GLU A 54 -0.40 -4.96 5.66
C GLU A 54 -0.84 -3.86 4.67
N ALA A 55 -1.98 -3.21 4.94
CA ALA A 55 -2.47 -2.14 4.09
C ALA A 55 -1.51 -0.94 4.11
N HIS A 56 -0.99 -0.56 5.29
CA HIS A 56 0.00 0.50 5.41
C HIS A 56 1.31 0.17 4.68
N TYR A 57 1.81 -1.07 4.80
CA TYR A 57 2.99 -1.51 4.06
C TYR A 57 2.80 -1.49 2.53
N ASN A 58 1.64 -1.95 2.05
CA ASN A 58 1.32 -1.93 0.62
C ASN A 58 1.20 -0.49 0.08
N VAL A 59 0.60 0.42 0.85
CA VAL A 59 0.57 1.87 0.53
C VAL A 59 1.99 2.43 0.47
N ALA A 60 2.85 2.10 1.43
CA ALA A 60 4.24 2.53 1.41
C ALA A 60 4.98 2.06 0.16
N THR A 61 4.81 0.80 -0.22
CA THR A 61 5.42 0.22 -1.42
C THR A 61 4.96 0.94 -2.70
N LEU A 62 3.67 1.27 -2.79
CA LEU A 62 3.12 2.04 -3.91
C LEU A 62 3.66 3.46 -3.96
N ARG A 63 3.78 4.13 -2.81
CA ARG A 63 4.37 5.47 -2.69
C ARG A 63 5.85 5.48 -3.04
N LEU A 64 6.61 4.45 -2.62
CA LEU A 64 7.98 4.24 -3.05
C LEU A 64 8.08 4.13 -4.57
N LYS A 65 7.20 3.37 -5.23
CA LYS A 65 7.18 3.28 -6.70
C LYS A 65 6.89 4.63 -7.36
N LYS A 66 5.99 5.43 -6.78
CA LYS A 66 5.66 6.78 -7.25
C LYS A 66 6.77 7.81 -6.98
N GLY A 67 7.71 7.52 -6.08
CA GLY A 67 8.74 8.45 -5.64
C GLY A 67 8.30 9.39 -4.51
N ASP A 68 7.12 9.16 -3.93
CA ASP A 68 6.67 9.85 -2.72
C ASP A 68 7.35 9.22 -1.49
N LEU A 69 8.61 9.59 -1.27
CA LEU A 69 9.43 9.02 -0.21
C LEU A 69 8.91 9.42 1.18
N ALA A 70 8.45 10.66 1.35
CA ALA A 70 7.91 11.14 2.62
C ALA A 70 6.61 10.42 3.01
N GLY A 71 5.69 10.24 2.05
CA GLY A 71 4.47 9.49 2.30
C GLY A 71 4.73 8.00 2.52
N ALA A 72 5.75 7.43 1.87
CA ALA A 72 6.15 6.05 2.13
C ALA A 72 6.68 5.86 3.57
N GLU A 73 7.52 6.78 4.05
CA GLU A 73 8.07 6.77 5.41
C GLU A 73 6.96 6.78 6.47
N ALA A 74 5.98 7.68 6.32
CA ALA A 74 4.83 7.75 7.21
C ALA A 74 4.06 6.42 7.28
N SER A 75 3.80 5.79 6.12
CA SER A 75 3.09 4.52 6.06
C SER A 75 3.90 3.35 6.61
N LEU A 76 5.23 3.33 6.44
CA LEU A 76 6.08 2.32 7.07
C LEU A 76 6.12 2.46 8.59
N HIS A 77 6.10 3.70 9.11
CA HIS A 77 6.00 3.93 10.55
C HIS A 77 4.68 3.41 11.13
N ASP A 78 3.56 3.63 10.43
CA ASP A 78 2.27 3.08 10.86
C ASP A 78 2.26 1.55 10.82
N ALA A 79 2.83 0.93 9.78
CA ALA A 79 2.98 -0.52 9.71
C ALA A 79 3.86 -1.07 10.85
N ALA A 80 5.02 -0.45 11.13
CA ALA A 80 5.91 -0.86 12.21
C ALA A 80 5.31 -0.65 13.61
N ARG A 81 4.45 0.35 13.77
CA ARG A 81 3.74 0.58 15.04
C ARG A 81 2.69 -0.50 15.30
N LEU A 82 2.04 -0.99 14.25
CA LEU A 82 1.03 -2.04 14.34
C LEU A 82 1.67 -3.43 14.50
N GLU A 83 2.74 -3.69 13.74
CA GLU A 83 3.50 -4.94 13.79
C GLU A 83 5.01 -4.66 13.86
N PRO A 84 5.58 -4.50 15.07
CA PRO A 84 6.98 -4.14 15.27
C PRO A 84 7.97 -5.26 14.96
N ASP A 85 7.49 -6.49 14.83
CA ASP A 85 8.29 -7.68 14.55
C ASP A 85 8.07 -8.20 13.12
N TRP A 86 7.54 -7.36 12.22
CA TRP A 86 7.30 -7.72 10.82
C TRP A 86 8.51 -7.37 9.92
N PRO A 87 9.33 -8.36 9.47
CA PRO A 87 10.59 -8.08 8.76
C PRO A 87 10.40 -7.25 7.49
N GLN A 88 9.30 -7.46 6.78
CA GLN A 88 8.98 -6.83 5.51
C GLN A 88 8.88 -5.30 5.64
N VAL A 89 8.39 -4.80 6.79
CA VAL A 89 8.33 -3.36 7.04
C VAL A 89 9.73 -2.76 7.10
N PHE A 90 10.68 -3.44 7.75
CA PHE A 90 12.07 -2.98 7.86
C PHE A 90 12.83 -3.12 6.54
N LEU A 91 12.53 -4.12 5.70
CA LEU A 91 12.98 -4.16 4.31
C LEU A 91 12.47 -2.93 3.53
N GLY A 92 11.20 -2.54 3.77
CA GLY A 92 10.61 -1.33 3.21
C GLY A 92 11.36 -0.05 3.63
N PHE A 93 11.73 0.07 4.91
CA PHE A 93 12.57 1.18 5.40
C PHE A 93 13.96 1.17 4.75
N GLY A 94 14.59 0.00 4.62
CA GLY A 94 15.88 -0.11 3.95
C GLY A 94 15.82 0.38 2.50
N HIS A 95 14.79 -0.02 1.74
CA HIS A 95 14.57 0.46 0.38
C HIS A 95 14.31 1.98 0.33
N LEU A 96 13.49 2.49 1.24
CA LEU A 96 13.21 3.93 1.36
C LEU A 96 14.48 4.74 1.56
N TYR A 97 15.27 4.39 2.59
CA TYR A 97 16.48 5.13 2.94
C TYR A 97 17.56 5.00 1.88
N PHE A 98 17.68 3.83 1.23
CA PHE A 98 18.56 3.64 0.08
C PHE A 98 18.20 4.61 -1.05
N ARG A 99 16.91 4.78 -1.36
CA ARG A 99 16.44 5.76 -2.37
C ARG A 99 16.66 7.21 -1.97
N GLN A 100 16.69 7.51 -0.68
CA GLN A 100 17.02 8.84 -0.15
C GLN A 100 18.55 9.10 -0.11
N GLY A 101 19.39 8.10 -0.37
CA GLY A 101 20.85 8.18 -0.21
C GLY A 101 21.33 8.10 1.24
N ARG A 102 20.44 7.75 2.18
CA ARG A 102 20.73 7.57 3.60
C ARG A 102 21.19 6.13 3.86
N PHE A 103 22.40 5.81 3.41
CA PHE A 103 22.88 4.43 3.39
C PHE A 103 23.07 3.82 4.79
N GLU A 104 23.50 4.62 5.77
CA GLU A 104 23.66 4.18 7.17
C GLU A 104 22.31 3.79 7.79
N ASP A 105 21.25 4.56 7.51
CA ASP A 105 19.90 4.24 7.99
C ASP A 105 19.33 3.03 7.25
N ALA A 106 19.65 2.87 5.96
CA ALA A 106 19.26 1.71 5.17
C ALA A 106 19.89 0.42 5.72
N GLU A 107 21.19 0.44 6.02
CA GLU A 107 21.92 -0.69 6.62
C GLU A 107 21.27 -1.12 7.93
N ARG A 108 21.03 -0.18 8.85
CA ARG A 108 20.34 -0.46 10.13
C ARG A 108 18.96 -1.07 9.93
N ALA A 109 18.21 -0.60 8.93
CA ALA A 109 16.89 -1.15 8.63
C ALA A 109 16.97 -2.58 8.08
N PHE A 110 17.93 -2.87 7.19
CA PHE A 110 18.17 -4.23 6.69
C PHE A 110 18.65 -5.17 7.80
N ASP A 111 19.55 -4.72 8.68
CA ASP A 111 20.01 -5.49 9.83
C ASP A 111 18.86 -5.85 10.76
N ARG A 112 17.96 -4.88 11.02
CA ARG A 112 16.76 -5.13 11.81
C ARG A 112 15.83 -6.14 11.14
N ALA A 113 15.66 -6.04 9.82
CA ALA A 113 14.88 -7.02 9.06
C ALA A 113 15.50 -8.43 9.15
N ALA A 114 16.81 -8.55 9.01
CA ALA A 114 17.54 -9.82 9.11
C ALA A 114 17.47 -10.43 10.51
N ALA A 115 17.42 -9.61 11.56
CA ALA A 115 17.28 -10.08 12.94
C ALA A 115 15.87 -10.61 13.27
N LEU A 116 14.86 -10.28 12.46
CA LEU A 116 13.47 -10.71 12.63
C LEU A 116 13.07 -11.86 11.69
N ALA A 117 13.94 -12.26 10.76
CA ALA A 117 13.73 -13.35 9.80
C ALA A 117 13.97 -14.72 10.45
#